data_AF-A0A1V6GFN9-F1
#
_entry.id   AF-A0A1V6GFN9-F1
#
_cell.length_a   1.000
_cell.length_b   1.000
_cell.length_c   1.000
_cell.angle_alpha   90.00
_cell.angle_beta   90.00
_cell.angle_gamma   90.00
#
_symmetry.space_group_name_H-M   'P 1'
#
loop_
_entity.id
_entity.type
_entity.pdbx_description
1 polymer ?
#
loop_
_entity_poly.entity_id
_entity_poly.type
_entity_poly.pdbx_seq_one_letter_code
_entity_poly.pdbx_strand_id
1 'polypeptide(L)'
;MMMKVRCVSMILILLLAASCTSRSGGDISDKGNIIELKTKDHEVKAIKGNVEEGTYVLFNARPMKNPDSLTYVDGKLAIMPQDDFSRFKSTYGNFRERSSEGFKAARKSLRRITVIALDGPTQDKIKKLIEQKSVGTRDSTFPVIKLKMTELRVLELKYQNKPVFLSGDVGKQYLVSKIELVKGDETL
;
A
#
# COMPACT_ATOMS: atom_id res chain seq x y z
N MET A 1 3.96 7.75 54.86
CA MET A 1 2.84 7.14 54.10
C MET A 1 2.85 7.68 52.66
N MET A 2 3.80 7.25 51.81
CA MET A 2 4.02 7.85 50.47
C MET A 2 4.43 6.84 49.39
N MET A 3 4.16 5.54 49.59
CA MET A 3 4.57 4.47 48.66
C MET A 3 3.43 3.92 47.80
N LYS A 4 2.16 4.21 48.13
CA LYS A 4 1.01 3.64 47.40
C LYS A 4 0.60 4.44 46.15
N VAL A 5 0.85 5.75 46.10
CA VAL A 5 0.44 6.60 44.97
C VAL A 5 1.36 6.43 43.74
N ARG A 6 2.64 6.13 43.96
CA ARG A 6 3.63 5.94 42.87
C ARG A 6 3.47 4.61 42.14
N CYS A 7 3.14 3.52 42.84
CA CYS A 7 2.91 2.23 42.18
C CYS A 7 1.61 2.22 41.36
N VAL A 8 0.55 2.90 41.82
CA VAL A 8 -0.73 2.96 41.09
C VAL A 8 -0.63 3.78 39.81
N SER A 9 0.13 4.89 39.85
CA SER A 9 0.36 5.72 38.65
C SER A 9 1.24 5.01 37.61
N MET A 10 2.20 4.19 38.03
CA MET A 10 3.04 3.40 37.12
C MET A 10 2.25 2.27 36.44
N ILE A 11 1.33 1.61 37.16
CA ILE A 11 0.42 0.60 36.60
C ILE A 11 -0.58 1.24 35.62
N LEU A 12 -1.08 2.45 35.91
CA LEU A 12 -1.98 3.17 35.01
C LEU A 12 -1.29 3.56 33.69
N ILE A 13 -0.02 3.99 33.74
CA ILE A 13 0.78 4.29 32.54
C ILE A 13 1.09 3.01 31.75
N LEU A 14 1.35 1.88 32.40
CA LEU A 14 1.50 0.57 31.75
C LEU A 14 0.21 0.09 31.09
N LEU A 15 -0.95 0.30 31.73
CA LEU A 15 -2.27 -0.03 31.16
C LEU A 15 -2.64 0.91 30.00
N LEU A 16 -2.29 2.20 30.07
CA LEU A 16 -2.45 3.16 28.97
C LEU A 16 -1.51 2.86 27.80
N ALA A 17 -0.28 2.39 28.06
CA ALA A 17 0.64 1.94 27.02
C ALA A 17 0.17 0.65 26.35
N ALA A 18 -0.43 -0.29 27.11
CA ALA A 18 -1.03 -1.50 26.55
C ALA A 18 -2.29 -1.19 25.71
N SER A 19 -3.10 -0.21 26.11
CA SER A 19 -4.30 0.20 25.35
C SER A 19 -4.00 1.11 24.14
N CYS A 20 -2.78 1.65 24.03
CA CYS A 20 -2.31 2.37 22.85
C CYS A 20 -1.79 1.46 21.70
N THR A 21 -1.83 0.13 21.86
CA THR A 21 -1.37 -0.82 20.82
C THR A 21 -2.51 -1.54 20.07
N SER A 22 -3.71 -0.99 20.06
CA SER A 22 -4.77 -1.40 19.13
C SER A 22 -4.67 -0.60 17.82
N ARG A 23 -3.51 -0.67 17.14
CA ARG A 23 -3.38 -0.12 15.78
C ARG A 23 -3.79 -1.20 14.78
N SER A 24 -5.04 -1.12 14.34
CA SER A 24 -5.59 -1.79 13.14
C SER A 24 -5.18 -3.26 12.95
N GLY A 25 -5.49 -4.11 13.93
CA GLY A 25 -5.47 -5.56 13.73
C GLY A 25 -6.67 -5.96 12.87
N GLY A 26 -6.47 -6.03 11.56
CA GLY A 26 -7.43 -6.67 10.67
C GLY A 26 -7.12 -8.16 10.60
N ASP A 27 -8.14 -9.02 10.75
CA ASP A 27 -7.97 -10.45 10.54
C ASP A 27 -8.13 -10.78 9.06
N ILE A 28 -7.18 -11.57 8.54
CA ILE A 28 -7.23 -12.11 7.20
C ILE A 28 -7.44 -13.61 7.32
N SER A 29 -8.59 -14.09 6.84
CA SER A 29 -8.86 -15.53 6.75
C SER A 29 -8.92 -15.96 5.30
N ASP A 30 -8.33 -17.12 5.04
CA ASP A 30 -8.32 -17.76 3.73
C ASP A 30 -9.20 -19.01 3.78
N LYS A 31 -10.23 -19.06 2.94
CA LYS A 31 -11.10 -20.23 2.79
C LYS A 31 -11.12 -20.64 1.33
N GLY A 32 -10.14 -21.44 0.93
CA GLY A 32 -9.94 -21.83 -0.47
C GLY A 32 -9.48 -20.64 -1.31
N ASN A 33 -10.32 -20.18 -2.24
CA ASN A 33 -10.01 -19.04 -3.11
C ASN A 33 -10.63 -17.72 -2.61
N ILE A 34 -11.32 -17.73 -1.47
CA ILE A 34 -11.99 -16.55 -0.91
C ILE A 34 -11.14 -16.01 0.23
N ILE A 35 -10.83 -14.72 0.15
CA ILE A 35 -10.22 -13.94 1.24
C ILE A 35 -11.32 -13.13 1.92
N GLU A 36 -11.35 -13.18 3.24
CA GLU A 36 -12.09 -12.23 4.06
C GLU A 36 -11.10 -11.36 4.84
N LEU A 37 -11.19 -10.04 4.67
CA LEU A 37 -10.49 -9.04 5.47
C LEU A 37 -11.48 -8.38 6.41
N LYS A 38 -11.27 -8.48 7.72
CA LYS A 38 -12.17 -7.89 8.72
C LYS A 38 -11.39 -6.95 9.63
N THR A 39 -11.87 -5.72 9.75
CA THR A 39 -11.46 -4.77 10.78
C THR A 39 -12.65 -4.50 11.70
N LYS A 40 -12.45 -3.73 12.79
CA LYS A 40 -13.53 -3.36 13.72
C LYS A 40 -14.78 -2.80 13.02
N ASP A 41 -14.58 -1.97 11.99
CA ASP A 41 -15.68 -1.26 11.34
C ASP A 41 -15.92 -1.71 9.89
N HIS A 42 -15.11 -2.60 9.32
CA HIS A 42 -15.16 -2.93 7.89
C HIS A 42 -14.99 -4.43 7.62
N GLU A 43 -15.65 -4.92 6.57
CA GLU A 43 -15.46 -6.28 6.05
C GLU A 43 -15.33 -6.24 4.52
N VAL A 44 -14.35 -6.97 3.99
CA VAL A 44 -14.13 -7.16 2.55
C VAL A 44 -14.10 -8.65 2.27
N LYS A 45 -14.84 -9.08 1.24
CA LYS A 45 -14.72 -10.43 0.68
C LYS A 45 -14.25 -10.35 -0.76
N ALA A 46 -13.25 -11.13 -1.11
CA ALA A 46 -12.69 -11.15 -2.46
C ALA A 46 -12.28 -12.55 -2.91
N ILE A 47 -12.25 -12.77 -4.22
CA ILE A 47 -11.67 -13.98 -4.84
C ILE A 47 -10.21 -13.70 -5.21
N LYS A 48 -9.32 -14.62 -4.84
CA LYS A 48 -7.92 -14.66 -5.28
C LYS A 48 -7.85 -15.01 -6.76
N GLY A 49 -7.24 -14.13 -7.54
CA GLY A 49 -6.80 -14.40 -8.90
C GLY A 49 -5.35 -14.85 -8.93
N ASN A 50 -4.68 -14.56 -10.04
CA ASN A 50 -3.28 -14.92 -10.26
C ASN A 50 -2.35 -14.19 -9.29
N VAL A 51 -1.30 -14.89 -8.88
CA VAL A 51 -0.18 -14.32 -8.12
C VAL A 51 0.88 -13.82 -9.10
N GLU A 52 1.34 -12.60 -8.90
CA GLU A 52 2.40 -11.97 -9.66
C GLU A 52 3.50 -11.53 -8.69
N GLU A 53 4.73 -11.95 -8.94
CA GLU A 53 5.91 -11.46 -8.24
C GLU A 53 6.86 -10.81 -9.26
N GLY A 54 7.32 -9.60 -8.97
CA GLY A 54 8.15 -8.86 -9.89
C GLY A 54 8.86 -7.68 -9.26
N THR A 55 9.79 -7.11 -10.02
CA THR A 55 10.52 -5.90 -9.66
C THR A 55 10.03 -4.73 -10.52
N TYR A 56 9.69 -3.64 -9.87
CA TYR A 56 9.04 -2.50 -10.50
C TYR A 56 9.69 -1.18 -10.09
N VAL A 57 9.70 -0.24 -11.03
CA VAL A 57 10.03 1.16 -10.78
C VAL A 57 8.76 1.89 -10.32
N LEU A 58 8.82 2.49 -9.14
CA LEU A 58 7.69 3.22 -8.55
C LEU A 58 7.74 4.71 -8.95
N PHE A 59 6.80 5.11 -9.79
CA PHE A 59 6.71 6.49 -10.27
C PHE A 59 6.01 7.41 -9.26
N ASN A 60 4.96 6.88 -8.62
CA ASN A 60 4.08 7.63 -7.74
C ASN A 60 3.37 6.68 -6.78
N ALA A 61 3.29 7.07 -5.51
CA ALA A 61 2.49 6.41 -4.48
C ALA A 61 1.64 7.48 -3.80
N ARG A 62 0.36 7.19 -3.61
CA ARG A 62 -0.59 8.10 -2.94
C ARG A 62 -1.48 7.32 -1.99
N PRO A 63 -1.89 7.92 -0.87
CA PRO A 63 -2.87 7.29 -0.01
C PRO A 63 -4.20 7.18 -0.76
N MET A 64 -4.95 6.11 -0.51
CA MET A 64 -6.34 6.07 -0.92
C MET A 64 -7.15 6.95 0.03
N LYS A 65 -7.75 8.02 -0.50
CA LYS A 65 -8.80 8.75 0.21
C LYS A 65 -10.13 8.21 -0.28
N ASN A 66 -10.67 7.25 0.46
CA ASN A 66 -12.06 6.84 0.30
C ASN A 66 -12.98 7.81 1.07
N PRO A 67 -14.31 7.74 0.91
CA PRO A 67 -15.21 8.28 1.93
C PRO A 67 -14.73 7.82 3.32
N ASP A 68 -14.91 8.66 4.34
CA ASP A 68 -14.39 8.48 5.72
C ASP A 68 -14.68 7.10 6.34
N SER A 69 -15.59 6.34 5.72
CA SER A 69 -16.07 5.01 6.09
C SER A 69 -15.32 3.81 5.47
N LEU A 70 -14.17 3.94 4.79
CA LEU A 70 -13.45 2.78 4.24
C LEU A 70 -11.93 2.85 4.47
N THR A 71 -11.41 2.16 5.48
CA THR A 71 -10.00 2.26 5.93
C THR A 71 -9.06 1.11 5.54
N TYR A 72 -9.50 0.14 4.73
CA TYR A 72 -8.72 -1.08 4.45
C TYR A 72 -7.83 -1.00 3.19
N VAL A 73 -7.89 0.09 2.42
CA VAL A 73 -7.05 0.26 1.23
C VAL A 73 -5.86 1.15 1.56
N ASP A 74 -4.65 0.61 1.40
CA ASP A 74 -3.44 1.29 1.86
C ASP A 74 -2.90 2.32 0.87
N GLY A 75 -3.10 2.12 -0.44
CA GLY A 75 -2.61 3.08 -1.42
C GLY A 75 -2.97 2.83 -2.89
N LYS A 76 -2.68 3.86 -3.70
CA LYS A 76 -2.59 3.78 -5.16
C LYS A 76 -1.13 3.87 -5.56
N LEU A 77 -0.63 2.87 -6.29
CA LEU A 77 0.71 2.86 -6.85
C LEU A 77 0.65 3.01 -8.38
N ALA A 78 1.58 3.80 -8.93
CA ALA A 78 1.88 3.82 -10.35
C ALA A 78 3.25 3.18 -10.56
N ILE A 79 3.26 1.99 -11.15
CA ILE A 79 4.43 1.14 -11.28
C ILE A 79 4.69 0.78 -12.74
N MET A 80 5.95 0.46 -13.05
CA MET A 80 6.39 -0.07 -14.33
C MET A 80 7.36 -1.23 -14.08
N PRO A 81 7.28 -2.36 -14.81
CA PRO A 81 8.31 -3.40 -14.73
C PRO A 81 9.71 -2.81 -14.96
N GLN A 82 10.70 -3.27 -14.21
CA GLN A 82 12.07 -2.74 -14.30
C GLN A 82 12.67 -2.88 -15.71
N ASP A 83 12.41 -4.01 -16.37
CA ASP A 83 12.91 -4.27 -17.74
C ASP A 83 12.31 -3.28 -18.74
N ASP A 84 11.00 -3.02 -18.62
CA ASP A 84 10.33 -2.02 -19.43
C ASP A 84 10.94 -0.63 -19.19
N PHE A 85 11.11 -0.24 -17.93
CA PHE A 85 11.72 1.05 -17.60
C PHE A 85 13.14 1.18 -18.18
N SER A 86 13.95 0.12 -18.10
CA SER A 86 15.31 0.10 -18.65
C SER A 86 15.29 0.25 -20.17
N ARG A 87 14.36 -0.42 -20.85
CA ARG A 87 14.14 -0.25 -22.29
C ARG A 87 13.73 1.19 -22.63
N PHE A 88 12.74 1.75 -21.92
CA PHE A 88 12.33 3.15 -22.11
C PHE A 88 13.50 4.12 -21.88
N LYS A 89 14.31 3.89 -20.85
CA LYS A 89 15.51 4.68 -20.55
C LYS A 89 16.51 4.69 -21.70
N SER A 90 16.79 3.51 -22.27
CA SER A 90 17.69 3.38 -23.41
C SER A 90 17.18 4.07 -24.68
N THR A 91 15.87 4.07 -24.91
CA THR A 91 15.26 4.65 -26.12
C THR A 91 15.08 6.17 -26.05
N TYR A 92 14.59 6.68 -24.92
CA TYR A 92 14.14 8.08 -24.81
C TYR A 92 15.02 8.97 -23.93
N GLY A 93 15.99 8.40 -23.22
CA GLY A 93 16.96 9.17 -22.44
C GLY A 93 16.41 9.72 -21.12
N ASN A 94 16.06 11.01 -21.06
CA ASN A 94 15.77 11.71 -19.81
C ASN A 94 14.35 11.42 -19.28
N PHE A 95 14.23 11.10 -17.98
CA PHE A 95 12.96 10.86 -17.26
C PHE A 95 12.76 11.80 -16.06
N ARG A 96 13.72 12.69 -15.79
CA ARG A 96 13.69 13.61 -14.65
C ARG A 96 12.66 14.71 -14.85
N GLU A 97 12.49 15.15 -16.09
CA GLU A 97 11.57 16.21 -16.45
C GLU A 97 10.21 15.66 -16.89
N ARG A 98 9.12 16.15 -16.30
CA ARG A 98 7.76 15.75 -16.69
C ARG A 98 7.41 16.09 -18.15
N SER A 99 8.08 17.09 -18.72
CA SER A 99 7.96 17.54 -20.10
C SER A 99 8.77 16.69 -21.10
N SER A 100 9.71 15.87 -20.62
CA SER A 100 10.53 15.03 -21.49
C SER A 100 9.69 14.00 -22.24
N GLU A 101 10.12 13.66 -23.46
CA GLU A 101 9.48 12.61 -24.25
C GLU A 101 9.56 11.24 -23.54
N GLY A 102 10.67 10.96 -22.85
CA GLY A 102 10.80 9.75 -22.02
C GLY A 102 9.74 9.67 -20.94
N PHE A 103 9.55 10.72 -20.13
CA PHE A 103 8.53 10.73 -19.10
C PHE A 103 7.10 10.61 -19.68
N LYS A 104 6.80 11.29 -20.78
CA LYS A 104 5.49 11.20 -21.46
C LYS A 104 5.23 9.79 -21.98
N ALA A 105 6.22 9.16 -22.61
CA ALA A 105 6.13 7.79 -23.12
C ALA A 105 5.94 6.80 -21.99
N ALA A 106 6.74 6.90 -20.91
CA ALA A 106 6.57 6.05 -19.74
C ALA A 106 5.19 6.22 -19.08
N ARG A 107 4.69 7.45 -18.96
CA ARG A 107 3.40 7.75 -18.32
C ARG A 107 2.22 7.01 -18.98
N LYS A 108 2.25 6.81 -20.29
CA LYS A 108 1.22 6.06 -21.04
C LYS A 108 1.25 4.56 -20.73
N SER A 109 2.41 4.04 -20.36
CA SER A 109 2.66 2.61 -20.10
C SER A 109 2.64 2.26 -18.61
N LEU A 110 2.39 3.24 -17.72
CA LEU A 110 2.32 2.98 -16.28
C LEU A 110 1.10 2.13 -15.93
N ARG A 111 1.35 1.08 -15.17
CA ARG A 111 0.28 0.32 -14.52
C ARG A 111 -0.12 1.02 -13.24
N ARG A 112 -1.41 1.40 -13.15
CA ARG A 112 -2.01 1.99 -11.94
C ARG A 112 -2.73 0.89 -11.19
N ILE A 113 -2.27 0.60 -9.98
CA ILE A 113 -2.84 -0.45 -9.14
C ILE A 113 -3.29 0.12 -7.79
N THR A 114 -4.32 -0.51 -7.23
CA THR A 114 -4.71 -0.31 -5.85
C THR A 114 -4.20 -1.47 -5.02
N VAL A 115 -3.56 -1.17 -3.89
CA VAL A 115 -2.90 -2.16 -3.04
C VAL A 115 -3.51 -2.20 -1.65
N ILE A 116 -3.64 -3.42 -1.12
CA ILE A 116 -4.06 -3.75 0.23
C ILE A 116 -2.98 -4.65 0.82
N ALA A 117 -2.42 -4.29 1.97
CA ALA A 117 -1.43 -5.10 2.65
C ALA A 117 -2.06 -6.33 3.29
N LEU A 118 -1.36 -7.47 3.21
CA LEU A 118 -1.72 -8.70 3.92
C LEU A 118 -1.38 -8.64 5.42
N ASP A 119 -0.50 -7.75 5.84
CA ASP A 119 -0.05 -7.68 7.22
C ASP A 119 0.41 -6.26 7.60
N GLY A 120 0.51 -6.01 8.91
CA GLY A 120 0.96 -4.74 9.46
C GLY A 120 2.34 -4.29 8.94
N PRO A 121 3.37 -5.15 8.92
CA PRO A 121 4.68 -4.80 8.36
C PRO A 121 4.63 -4.34 6.89
N THR A 122 3.83 -4.99 6.06
CA THR A 122 3.62 -4.62 4.65
C THR A 122 2.87 -3.30 4.55
N GLN A 123 1.85 -3.10 5.38
CA GLN A 123 1.13 -1.84 5.47
C GLN A 123 2.04 -0.66 5.81
N ASP A 124 2.91 -0.83 6.82
CA ASP A 124 3.84 0.21 7.25
C ASP A 124 4.84 0.57 6.15
N LYS A 125 5.30 -0.41 5.37
CA LYS A 125 6.16 -0.15 4.20
C LYS A 125 5.41 0.61 3.10
N ILE A 126 4.15 0.29 2.82
CA ILE A 126 3.33 1.05 1.85
C ILE A 126 3.16 2.50 2.32
N LYS A 127 2.85 2.72 3.61
CA LYS A 127 2.77 4.06 4.21
C LYS A 127 4.07 4.84 4.05
N LYS A 128 5.22 4.22 4.36
CA LYS A 128 6.55 4.82 4.17
C LYS A 128 6.81 5.22 2.72
N LEU A 129 6.45 4.39 1.74
CA LEU A 129 6.60 4.73 0.32
C LEU A 129 5.75 5.94 -0.09
N ILE A 130 4.53 6.05 0.45
CA ILE A 130 3.64 7.19 0.22
C ILE A 130 4.23 8.47 0.83
N GLU A 131 4.71 8.40 2.07
CA GLU A 131 5.32 9.52 2.78
C GLU A 131 6.60 10.01 2.08
N GLN A 132 7.48 9.10 1.67
CA GLN A 132 8.74 9.43 0.99
C GLN A 132 8.53 10.20 -0.32
N LYS A 133 7.45 9.94 -1.08
CA LYS A 133 7.11 10.68 -2.30
C LYS A 133 6.38 11.99 -2.06
N SER A 134 5.76 12.16 -0.89
CA SER A 134 5.05 13.40 -0.53
C SER A 134 6.00 14.56 -0.20
N VAL A 135 7.27 14.26 0.11
CA VAL A 135 8.31 15.26 0.32
C VAL A 135 9.02 15.52 -1.01
N GLY A 136 8.63 16.60 -1.68
CA GLY A 136 9.12 17.02 -3.00
C GLY A 136 10.62 17.28 -3.04
N THR A 137 11.41 16.23 -3.17
CA THR A 137 12.85 16.32 -3.36
C THR A 137 13.17 16.39 -4.84
N ARG A 138 13.97 17.41 -5.16
CA ARG A 138 14.48 17.79 -6.48
C ARG A 138 15.26 16.68 -7.21
N ASP A 139 15.60 15.59 -6.52
CA ASP A 139 16.31 14.45 -7.08
C ASP A 139 15.31 13.34 -7.45
N SER A 140 14.95 13.34 -8.71
CA SER A 140 14.00 12.42 -9.35
C SER A 140 14.60 11.02 -9.52
N THR A 141 14.99 10.39 -8.42
CA THR A 141 15.25 8.96 -8.39
C THR A 141 13.92 8.23 -8.22
N PHE A 142 13.66 7.27 -9.11
CA PHE A 142 12.48 6.42 -9.00
C PHE A 142 12.84 5.18 -8.17
N PRO A 143 12.28 4.98 -6.97
CA PRO A 143 12.63 3.82 -6.17
C PRO A 143 12.23 2.53 -6.86
N VAL A 144 13.14 1.55 -6.81
CA VAL A 144 12.88 0.20 -7.30
C VAL A 144 12.32 -0.63 -6.15
N ILE A 145 11.16 -1.25 -6.38
CA ILE A 145 10.45 -2.06 -5.40
C ILE A 145 10.24 -3.47 -5.94
N LYS A 146 10.45 -4.48 -5.10
CA LYS A 146 9.99 -5.83 -5.35
C LYS A 146 8.62 -6.01 -4.71
N LEU A 147 7.65 -6.48 -5.50
CA LEU A 147 6.28 -6.72 -5.06
C LEU A 147 5.90 -8.17 -5.26
N LYS A 148 5.19 -8.76 -4.29
CA LYS A 148 4.42 -9.99 -4.45
C LYS A 148 2.95 -9.67 -4.27
N MET A 149 2.21 -9.73 -5.37
CA MET A 149 0.83 -9.27 -5.50
C MET A 149 -0.09 -10.43 -5.86
N THR A 150 -1.30 -10.44 -5.32
CA THR A 150 -2.38 -11.35 -5.75
C THR A 150 -3.53 -10.50 -6.26
N GLU A 151 -3.97 -10.72 -7.50
CA GLU A 151 -5.15 -10.02 -8.03
C GLU A 151 -6.38 -10.35 -7.17
N LEU A 152 -7.16 -9.33 -6.81
CA LEU A 152 -8.38 -9.48 -6.05
C LEU A 152 -9.59 -9.08 -6.88
N ARG A 153 -10.56 -9.98 -6.95
CA ARG A 153 -11.92 -9.65 -7.40
C ARG A 153 -12.81 -9.46 -6.18
N VAL A 154 -13.15 -8.22 -5.86
CA VAL A 154 -14.02 -7.89 -4.72
C VAL A 154 -15.44 -8.40 -4.98
N LEU A 155 -15.96 -9.19 -4.04
CA LEU A 155 -17.31 -9.74 -4.05
C LEU A 155 -18.27 -8.92 -3.19
N GLU A 156 -17.80 -8.50 -2.01
CA GLU A 156 -18.61 -7.76 -1.04
C GLU A 156 -17.74 -6.78 -0.27
N LEU A 157 -18.31 -5.61 0.00
CA LEU A 157 -17.73 -4.59 0.86
C LEU A 157 -18.77 -4.06 1.84
N LYS A 158 -18.43 -4.09 3.14
CA LYS A 158 -19.28 -3.58 4.22
C LYS A 158 -18.55 -2.60 5.13
N TYR A 159 -19.29 -1.59 5.58
CA TYR A 159 -18.93 -0.70 6.70
C TYR A 159 -20.02 -0.82 7.77
N GLN A 160 -19.62 -1.17 9.00
CA GLN A 160 -20.53 -1.39 10.13
C GLN A 160 -21.70 -2.33 9.75
N ASN A 161 -21.36 -3.44 9.09
CA ASN A 161 -22.29 -4.45 8.55
C ASN A 161 -23.26 -3.98 7.46
N LYS A 162 -23.11 -2.76 6.93
CA LYS A 162 -23.93 -2.25 5.82
C LYS A 162 -23.15 -2.26 4.50
N PRO A 163 -23.77 -2.64 3.37
CA PRO A 163 -23.08 -2.66 2.08
C PRO A 163 -22.63 -1.25 1.70
N VAL A 164 -21.40 -1.13 1.18
CA VAL A 164 -20.87 0.13 0.65
C VAL A 164 -20.73 0.03 -0.85
N PHE A 165 -21.40 0.95 -1.55
CA PHE A 165 -21.27 1.09 -2.99
C PHE A 165 -20.15 2.10 -3.27
N LEU A 166 -19.08 1.64 -3.92
CA LEU A 166 -17.97 2.51 -4.31
C LEU A 166 -18.44 3.37 -5.49
N SER A 167 -18.54 4.67 -5.27
CA SER A 167 -18.78 5.65 -6.34
C SER A 167 -17.49 5.83 -7.14
N GLY A 168 -17.28 4.96 -8.11
CA GLY A 168 -16.16 5.03 -9.04
C GLY A 168 -15.56 3.67 -9.34
N ASP A 169 -15.04 3.54 -10.55
CA ASP A 169 -14.27 2.38 -10.96
C ASP A 169 -12.95 2.36 -10.18
N VAL A 170 -12.88 1.51 -9.15
CA VAL A 170 -11.70 1.43 -8.27
C VAL A 170 -10.56 0.66 -8.96
N GLY A 171 -10.81 0.13 -10.16
CA GLY A 171 -9.84 -0.62 -10.95
C GLY A 171 -9.45 -1.94 -10.29
N LYS A 172 -8.45 -2.62 -10.86
CA LYS A 172 -7.90 -3.86 -10.31
C LYS A 172 -7.23 -3.61 -8.95
N GLN A 173 -7.61 -4.40 -7.96
CA GLN A 173 -7.06 -4.38 -6.62
C GLN A 173 -6.10 -5.56 -6.43
N TYR A 174 -5.08 -5.36 -5.59
CA TYR A 174 -4.09 -6.38 -5.30
C TYR A 174 -3.87 -6.52 -3.81
N LEU A 175 -3.83 -7.76 -3.35
CA LEU A 175 -3.31 -8.10 -2.04
C LEU A 175 -1.79 -8.19 -2.14
N VAL A 176 -1.10 -7.40 -1.33
CA VAL A 176 0.36 -7.36 -1.29
C VAL A 176 0.81 -8.11 -0.04
N SER A 177 1.54 -9.20 -0.24
CA SER A 177 2.14 -10.00 0.84
C SER A 177 3.61 -9.67 1.06
N LYS A 178 4.22 -8.94 0.12
CA LYS A 178 5.62 -8.57 0.18
C LYS A 178 5.84 -7.27 -0.60
N ILE A 179 6.46 -6.32 0.08
CA ILE A 179 7.01 -5.12 -0.53
C ILE A 179 8.41 -4.89 0.04
N GLU A 180 9.39 -4.72 -0.85
CA GLU A 180 10.78 -4.50 -0.46
C GLU A 180 11.38 -3.43 -1.36
N LEU A 181 12.02 -2.43 -0.75
CA LEU A 181 12.90 -1.53 -1.48
C LEU A 181 14.15 -2.32 -1.84
N VAL A 182 14.46 -2.39 -3.13
CA VAL A 182 15.71 -2.99 -3.60
C VAL A 182 16.80 -1.98 -3.31
N LYS A 183 17.66 -2.27 -2.32
CA LYS A 183 18.92 -1.53 -2.13
C LYS A 183 19.92 -2.07 -3.14
N GLY A 184 20.02 -1.40 -4.27
CA GLY A 184 20.94 -1.75 -5.35
C GLY A 184 20.77 -0.75 -6.48
N ASP A 185 21.86 -0.05 -6.77
CA ASP A 185 22.02 1.04 -7.73
C ASP A 185 21.28 2.34 -7.40
N GLU A 186 22.00 3.16 -6.64
CA GLU A 186 21.94 4.61 -6.74
C GLU A 186 21.78 4.99 -8.23
N THR A 187 20.71 5.71 -8.55
CA THR A 187 20.42 6.28 -9.88
C THR A 187 19.94 5.33 -10.99
N LEU A 188 18.61 5.16 -11.06
CA LEU A 188 17.89 5.00 -12.33
C LEU A 188 17.08 6.24 -12.69
#